data_AF-A0A4Q3WX06-F1
#
_entry.id   AF-A0A4Q3WX06-F1
#
_cell.length_a   1.000
_cell.length_b   1.000
_cell.length_c   1.000
_cell.angle_alpha   90.00
_cell.angle_beta   90.00
_cell.angle_gamma   90.00
#
_symmetry.space_group_name_H-M   'P 1'
#
loop_
_entity.id
_entity.type
_entity.pdbx_description
1 polymer ?
#
loop_
_entity_poly.entity_id
_entity_poly.type
_entity_poly.pdbx_seq_one_letter_code
_entity_poly.pdbx_strand_id
1 'polypeptide(L)'
;FNPTQFDADLIVSLAKAAGMKYIVVTSKHHDGFAMYRSKFSPFNIYDATPLKRDPLEELAAACRKHGVKFGIYYSQAQDWTAPGGAHMYGQWDKAQEGDLHQYVKTKAAPQVKELLTKYKPVELWWDTPVDMSKEDLAELTAAFPTLPGLIVNNRLGNGAHADIETPEQFIPATGIKGKDWEVCMTMNDTWGYKSFDHNYKSSNSLLHNLIDIASKGGNYLLNIGPDANGVVPQPQVERLQDISRWMKANSASIYATSASPFSKLPFNGRATLKGNTLYLNVFEWPKDGLTLVGLQTPVRGARALASGQKLEVLKATDGTLRIEKPKQIDAVSTVISLQLTGAPVVVIPETIIAPLTDGTYALKAVDAKIDGEGLQVEGPQKNQNLGYWTNANDAPSWKVTVPQGTAQSFKVQMEYACEAGNEGSSIVLQVDGVDSNVSATISKTGSWGDYRTVTLDGTLALMPGQHVIRVAVKNKAGNGVMNLRGLNLQPTA
;
A
#
# COMPACT_ATOMS: atom_id res chain seq x y z
N PHE A 1 6.77 -34.64 5.03
CA PHE A 1 7.33 -33.53 4.23
C PHE A 1 8.82 -33.81 3.97
N ASN A 2 9.29 -33.80 2.71
CA ASN A 2 10.70 -34.07 2.37
C ASN A 2 11.09 -33.36 1.05
N PRO A 3 11.37 -32.05 1.07
CA PRO A 3 11.60 -31.24 -0.12
C PRO A 3 13.00 -31.48 -0.71
N THR A 4 13.17 -32.63 -1.38
CA THR A 4 14.47 -33.05 -1.94
C THR A 4 14.99 -32.15 -3.05
N GLN A 5 14.13 -31.33 -3.66
CA GLN A 5 14.46 -30.40 -4.73
C GLN A 5 14.65 -28.95 -4.24
N PHE A 6 14.59 -28.71 -2.93
CA PHE A 6 14.85 -27.40 -2.36
C PHE A 6 16.28 -26.94 -2.63
N ASP A 7 16.40 -25.77 -3.27
CA ASP A 7 17.65 -25.11 -3.60
C ASP A 7 17.61 -23.62 -3.18
N ALA A 8 18.28 -23.32 -2.07
CA ALA A 8 18.39 -21.97 -1.55
C ALA A 8 19.17 -21.02 -2.48
N ASP A 9 20.19 -21.52 -3.19
CA ASP A 9 20.99 -20.69 -4.10
C ASP A 9 20.16 -20.27 -5.32
N LEU A 10 19.36 -21.19 -5.86
CA LEU A 10 18.42 -20.90 -6.92
C LEU A 10 17.40 -19.83 -6.51
N ILE A 11 16.73 -20.01 -5.36
CA ILE A 11 15.73 -19.05 -4.85
C ILE A 11 16.33 -17.66 -4.66
N VAL A 12 17.48 -17.56 -4.00
CA VAL A 12 18.12 -16.26 -3.75
C VAL A 12 18.66 -15.64 -5.04
N SER A 13 19.17 -16.43 -5.97
CA SER A 13 19.63 -15.93 -7.27
C SER A 13 18.47 -15.38 -8.12
N LEU A 14 17.30 -16.03 -8.08
CA LEU A 14 16.07 -15.55 -8.72
C LEU A 14 15.63 -14.21 -8.13
N ALA A 15 15.58 -14.11 -6.79
CA ALA A 15 15.23 -12.88 -6.09
C ALA A 15 16.20 -11.74 -6.43
N LYS A 16 17.51 -11.99 -6.39
CA LYS A 16 18.55 -11.02 -6.77
C LYS A 16 18.41 -10.58 -8.22
N ALA A 17 18.17 -11.52 -9.14
CA ALA A 17 17.98 -11.20 -10.55
C ALA A 17 16.74 -10.31 -10.74
N ALA A 18 15.65 -10.58 -10.03
CA ALA A 18 14.46 -9.73 -9.99
C ALA A 18 14.68 -8.36 -9.31
N GLY A 19 15.86 -8.11 -8.75
CA GLY A 19 16.18 -6.85 -8.09
C GLY A 19 15.70 -6.75 -6.64
N MET A 20 15.31 -7.86 -6.01
CA MET A 20 14.98 -7.85 -4.59
C MET A 20 16.24 -7.59 -3.76
N LYS A 21 16.10 -6.83 -2.67
CA LYS A 21 17.21 -6.47 -1.77
C LYS A 21 17.21 -7.26 -0.47
N TYR A 22 16.11 -7.92 -0.16
CA TYR A 22 15.92 -8.73 1.03
C TYR A 22 14.91 -9.84 0.75
N ILE A 23 14.92 -10.87 1.59
CA ILE A 23 13.95 -11.98 1.61
C ILE A 23 13.53 -12.18 3.06
N VAL A 24 12.24 -12.37 3.31
CA VAL A 24 11.70 -12.80 4.61
C VAL A 24 11.18 -14.23 4.46
N VAL A 25 11.65 -15.16 5.29
CA VAL A 25 11.27 -16.58 5.23
C VAL A 25 10.51 -17.02 6.47
N THR A 26 9.46 -17.83 6.28
CA THR A 26 8.68 -18.44 7.37
C THR A 26 9.54 -19.42 8.17
N SER A 27 9.95 -19.01 9.38
CA SER A 27 10.67 -19.89 10.30
C SER A 27 9.74 -20.79 11.09
N LYS A 28 8.52 -20.31 11.35
CA LYS A 28 7.40 -21.04 11.95
C LYS A 28 6.11 -20.30 11.57
N HIS A 29 5.16 -20.99 10.96
CA HIS A 29 3.81 -20.45 10.70
C HIS A 29 2.87 -20.80 11.86
N HIS A 30 1.59 -20.48 11.72
CA HIS A 30 0.59 -20.76 12.75
C HIS A 30 0.41 -22.26 13.04
N ASP A 31 0.81 -23.17 12.13
CA ASP A 31 0.78 -24.62 12.37
C ASP A 31 1.76 -25.08 13.48
N GLY A 32 2.69 -24.22 13.89
CA GLY A 32 3.68 -24.51 14.92
C GLY A 32 4.93 -25.26 14.44
N PHE A 33 5.02 -25.57 13.13
CA PHE A 33 6.14 -26.34 12.58
C PHE A 33 7.37 -25.46 12.35
N ALA A 34 8.46 -25.75 13.06
CA ALA A 34 9.69 -24.98 12.91
C ALA A 34 10.50 -25.45 11.68
N MET A 35 10.80 -24.54 10.76
CA MET A 35 11.59 -24.77 9.54
C MET A 35 13.11 -24.84 9.79
N TYR A 36 13.51 -25.01 11.05
CA TYR A 36 14.87 -25.22 11.52
C TYR A 36 14.87 -26.19 12.70
N ARG A 37 16.02 -26.73 13.07
CA ARG A 37 16.13 -27.59 14.26
C ARG A 37 16.04 -26.77 15.56
N SER A 38 14.84 -26.62 16.11
CA SER A 38 14.61 -25.98 17.40
C SER A 38 14.77 -26.96 18.56
N LYS A 39 15.33 -26.50 19.69
CA LYS A 39 15.40 -27.29 20.93
C LYS A 39 14.11 -27.29 21.75
N PHE A 40 13.15 -26.43 21.39
CA PHE A 40 11.93 -26.18 22.17
C PHE A 40 10.68 -26.86 21.59
N SER A 41 10.83 -27.63 20.51
CA SER A 41 9.79 -28.55 20.03
C SER A 41 10.39 -29.59 19.07
N PRO A 42 10.05 -30.89 19.21
CA PRO A 42 10.43 -31.90 18.22
C PRO A 42 9.63 -31.77 16.91
N PHE A 43 8.57 -30.94 16.88
CA PHE A 43 7.80 -30.65 15.68
C PHE A 43 8.53 -29.62 14.81
N ASN A 44 9.63 -30.08 14.21
CA ASN A 44 10.53 -29.26 13.41
C ASN A 44 11.07 -30.03 12.20
N ILE A 45 11.58 -29.30 11.19
CA ILE A 45 12.01 -29.87 9.91
C ILE A 45 13.06 -30.97 10.06
N TYR A 46 13.94 -30.85 11.05
CA TYR A 46 15.02 -31.80 11.23
C TYR A 46 14.54 -33.04 11.97
N ASP A 47 13.92 -32.90 13.13
CA ASP A 47 13.57 -34.04 13.98
C ASP A 47 12.33 -34.79 13.43
N ALA A 48 11.32 -34.08 12.93
CA ALA A 48 10.05 -34.66 12.48
C ALA A 48 10.05 -35.16 11.03
N THR A 49 11.11 -34.92 10.25
CA THR A 49 11.14 -35.29 8.82
C THR A 49 12.42 -36.00 8.37
N PRO A 50 12.42 -36.66 7.20
CA PRO A 50 13.61 -37.27 6.62
C PRO A 50 14.62 -36.28 6.04
N LEU A 51 14.29 -34.98 5.90
CA LEU A 51 15.15 -34.01 5.19
C LEU A 51 16.52 -33.86 5.87
N LYS A 52 16.55 -33.86 7.21
CA LYS A 52 17.76 -33.71 8.07
C LYS A 52 18.70 -32.57 7.63
N ARG A 53 18.13 -31.50 7.06
CA ARG A 53 18.81 -30.25 6.65
C ARG A 53 18.21 -29.07 7.40
N ASP A 54 18.87 -27.92 7.28
CA ASP A 54 18.40 -26.65 7.83
C ASP A 54 18.15 -25.62 6.71
N PRO A 55 16.93 -25.58 6.13
CA PRO A 55 16.61 -24.67 5.04
C PRO A 55 16.80 -23.19 5.37
N LEU A 56 16.63 -22.79 6.64
CA LEU A 56 16.84 -21.39 7.05
C LEU A 56 18.32 -21.02 7.00
N GLU A 57 19.23 -21.90 7.47
CA GLU A 57 20.66 -21.65 7.34
C GLU A 57 21.11 -21.63 5.88
N GLU A 58 20.58 -22.54 5.06
CA GLU A 58 20.90 -22.60 3.63
C GLU A 58 20.48 -21.30 2.91
N LEU A 59 19.29 -20.75 3.21
CA LEU A 59 18.84 -19.46 2.70
C LEU A 59 19.66 -18.29 3.26
N ALA A 60 19.95 -18.27 4.55
CA ALA A 60 20.78 -17.23 5.16
C ALA A 60 22.18 -17.19 4.53
N ALA A 61 22.78 -18.36 4.28
CA ALA A 61 24.07 -18.50 3.61
C ALA A 61 24.01 -18.03 2.15
N ALA A 62 22.98 -18.43 1.40
CA ALA A 62 22.77 -17.97 0.03
C ALA A 62 22.56 -16.45 -0.04
N CYS A 63 21.77 -15.88 0.86
CA CYS A 63 21.60 -14.43 1.00
C CYS A 63 22.93 -13.71 1.22
N ARG A 64 23.77 -14.19 2.16
CA ARG A 64 25.12 -13.66 2.37
C ARG A 64 26.00 -13.76 1.12
N LYS A 65 25.98 -14.90 0.43
CA LYS A 65 26.73 -15.13 -0.82
C LYS A 65 26.32 -14.15 -1.92
N HIS A 66 25.02 -13.87 -2.05
CA HIS A 66 24.47 -13.06 -3.14
C HIS A 66 24.35 -11.57 -2.81
N GLY A 67 24.56 -11.17 -1.55
CA GLY A 67 24.39 -9.78 -1.10
C GLY A 67 22.92 -9.36 -0.97
N VAL A 68 22.03 -10.33 -0.73
CA VAL A 68 20.61 -10.11 -0.41
C VAL A 68 20.48 -10.14 1.12
N LYS A 69 19.71 -9.22 1.71
CA LYS A 69 19.49 -9.23 3.15
C LYS A 69 18.54 -10.36 3.54
N PHE A 70 18.75 -10.94 4.71
CA PHE A 70 17.97 -12.08 5.19
C PHE A 70 17.09 -11.66 6.36
N GLY A 71 15.79 -11.88 6.25
CA GLY A 71 14.77 -11.64 7.27
C GLY A 71 14.03 -12.93 7.61
N ILE A 72 13.36 -12.94 8.76
CA ILE A 72 12.62 -14.10 9.26
C ILE A 72 11.21 -13.67 9.61
N TYR A 73 10.23 -14.47 9.20
CA TYR A 73 8.87 -14.44 9.72
C TYR A 73 8.74 -15.41 10.89
N TYR A 74 8.00 -15.03 11.94
CA TYR A 74 7.68 -15.89 13.07
C TYR A 74 6.25 -15.67 13.60
N SER A 75 5.50 -16.77 13.69
CA SER A 75 4.17 -16.76 14.30
C SER A 75 4.24 -16.81 15.84
N GLN A 76 4.13 -15.67 16.50
CA GLN A 76 4.48 -15.55 17.93
C GLN A 76 3.45 -16.16 18.87
N ALA A 77 2.18 -15.76 18.75
CA ALA A 77 1.11 -16.23 19.62
C ALA A 77 0.39 -17.43 19.01
N GLN A 78 0.13 -17.38 17.70
CA GLN A 78 -0.59 -18.44 17.02
C GLN A 78 0.30 -19.67 16.82
N ASP A 79 -0.14 -20.80 17.38
CA ASP A 79 0.53 -22.09 17.29
C ASP A 79 -0.52 -23.18 17.54
N TRP A 80 -1.02 -23.78 16.46
CA TRP A 80 -2.20 -24.66 16.48
C TRP A 80 -1.91 -26.05 17.03
N THR A 81 -0.64 -26.35 17.33
CA THR A 81 -0.18 -27.69 17.72
C THR A 81 0.57 -27.70 19.05
N ALA A 82 0.57 -26.60 19.80
CA ALA A 82 1.29 -26.48 21.07
C ALA A 82 0.36 -26.13 22.24
N PRO A 83 0.52 -26.74 23.42
CA PRO A 83 -0.22 -26.36 24.62
C PRO A 83 -0.02 -24.88 24.93
N GLY A 84 -1.12 -24.13 25.10
CA GLY A 84 -1.12 -22.67 25.29
C GLY A 84 -0.94 -21.85 24.01
N GLY A 85 -0.60 -22.48 22.88
CA GLY A 85 -0.56 -21.80 21.59
C GLY A 85 -1.95 -21.30 21.17
N ALA A 86 -2.04 -20.08 20.66
CA ALA A 86 -3.32 -19.44 20.36
C ALA A 86 -3.81 -19.71 18.93
N HIS A 87 -5.05 -19.35 18.67
CA HIS A 87 -5.60 -19.14 17.33
C HIS A 87 -6.53 -17.92 17.38
N MET A 88 -6.53 -17.10 16.33
CA MET A 88 -7.19 -15.78 16.34
C MET A 88 -8.70 -15.85 16.62
N TYR A 89 -9.35 -16.99 16.34
CA TYR A 89 -10.79 -17.20 16.53
C TYR A 89 -11.11 -18.16 17.69
N GLY A 90 -10.30 -18.15 18.75
CA GLY A 90 -10.47 -19.03 19.92
C GLY A 90 -9.66 -20.31 19.78
N GLN A 91 -10.17 -21.44 20.29
CA GLN A 91 -9.46 -22.72 20.22
C GLN A 91 -9.83 -23.50 18.95
N TRP A 92 -8.81 -23.84 18.16
CA TRP A 92 -8.91 -24.59 16.92
C TRP A 92 -8.71 -26.10 17.15
N ASP A 93 -7.76 -26.47 18.01
CA ASP A 93 -7.41 -27.86 18.31
C ASP A 93 -7.18 -28.07 19.81
N LYS A 94 -7.44 -29.28 20.32
CA LYS A 94 -7.18 -29.66 21.72
C LYS A 94 -5.70 -29.58 22.08
N ALA A 95 -4.80 -29.69 21.09
CA ALA A 95 -3.37 -29.50 21.29
C ALA A 95 -3.04 -28.13 21.90
N GLN A 96 -3.95 -27.16 21.79
CA GLN A 96 -3.81 -25.81 22.34
C GLN A 96 -4.23 -25.68 23.81
N GLU A 97 -4.83 -26.73 24.41
CA GLU A 97 -5.20 -26.72 25.83
C GLU A 97 -3.95 -26.44 26.70
N GLY A 98 -3.94 -25.28 27.34
CA GLY A 98 -2.80 -24.82 28.12
C GLY A 98 -2.85 -23.30 28.36
N ASP A 99 -1.76 -22.77 28.91
CA ASP A 99 -1.60 -21.36 29.24
C ASP A 99 -0.70 -20.64 28.24
N LEU A 100 -1.20 -19.56 27.63
CA LEU A 100 -0.49 -18.80 26.61
C LEU A 100 0.83 -18.21 27.12
N HIS A 101 0.83 -17.68 28.34
CA HIS A 101 2.00 -17.03 28.92
C HIS A 101 3.11 -18.05 29.18
N GLN A 102 2.74 -19.24 29.64
CA GLN A 102 3.66 -20.36 29.77
C GLN A 102 4.20 -20.83 28.41
N TYR A 103 3.36 -20.87 27.37
CA TYR A 103 3.80 -21.14 26.00
C TYR A 103 4.81 -20.09 25.49
N VAL A 104 4.55 -18.80 25.72
CA VAL A 104 5.47 -17.73 25.34
C VAL A 104 6.83 -17.93 26.01
N LYS A 105 6.81 -18.15 27.33
CA LYS A 105 8.03 -18.29 28.13
C LYS A 105 8.85 -19.54 27.82
N THR A 106 8.17 -20.66 27.52
CA THR A 106 8.83 -21.96 27.38
C THR A 106 9.10 -22.39 25.94
N LYS A 107 8.39 -21.82 24.97
CA LYS A 107 8.56 -22.14 23.54
C LYS A 107 8.83 -20.89 22.70
N ALA A 108 7.93 -19.90 22.68
CA ALA A 108 7.99 -18.83 21.70
C ALA A 108 9.22 -17.91 21.86
N ALA A 109 9.42 -17.32 23.05
CA ALA A 109 10.56 -16.44 23.33
C ALA A 109 11.91 -17.17 23.22
N PRO A 110 12.09 -18.40 23.73
CA PRO A 110 13.30 -19.16 23.49
C PRO A 110 13.58 -19.45 22.01
N GLN A 111 12.55 -19.73 21.20
CA GLN A 111 12.69 -19.91 19.75
C GLN A 111 13.10 -18.61 19.03
N VAL A 112 12.52 -17.47 19.40
CA VAL A 112 12.94 -16.16 18.89
C VAL A 112 14.42 -15.93 19.19
N LYS A 113 14.87 -16.25 20.40
CA LYS A 113 16.30 -16.18 20.77
C LYS A 113 17.18 -17.11 19.92
N GLU A 114 16.74 -18.34 19.64
CA GLU A 114 17.46 -19.26 18.72
C GLU A 114 17.61 -18.63 17.33
N LEU A 115 16.53 -18.07 16.78
CA LEU A 115 16.48 -17.47 15.45
C LEU A 115 17.42 -16.26 15.32
N LEU A 116 17.34 -15.32 16.28
CA LEU A 116 18.18 -14.11 16.27
C LEU A 116 19.66 -14.43 16.47
N THR A 117 19.97 -15.38 17.36
CA THR A 117 21.36 -15.76 17.65
C THR A 117 22.00 -16.49 16.47
N LYS A 118 21.27 -17.44 15.87
CA LYS A 118 21.82 -18.33 14.85
C LYS A 118 21.90 -17.67 13.47
N TYR A 119 20.81 -17.05 13.03
CA TYR A 119 20.71 -16.56 11.65
C TYR A 119 21.00 -15.07 11.50
N LYS A 120 20.92 -14.30 12.59
CA LYS A 120 21.18 -12.86 12.61
C LYS A 120 20.43 -12.10 11.49
N PRO A 121 19.10 -12.24 11.41
CA PRO A 121 18.32 -11.60 10.36
C PRO A 121 18.37 -10.07 10.48
N VAL A 122 18.19 -9.36 9.37
CA VAL A 122 18.01 -7.90 9.41
C VAL A 122 16.59 -7.50 9.82
N GLU A 123 15.65 -8.44 9.72
CA GLU A 123 14.23 -8.20 9.93
C GLU A 123 13.58 -9.41 10.62
N LEU A 124 12.73 -9.13 11.62
CA LEU A 124 11.86 -10.11 12.26
C LEU A 124 10.40 -9.67 12.08
N TRP A 125 9.67 -10.44 11.27
CA TRP A 125 8.31 -10.18 10.85
C TRP A 125 7.33 -11.03 11.68
N TRP A 126 6.55 -10.39 12.53
CA TRP A 126 5.60 -11.01 13.45
C TRP A 126 4.24 -11.25 12.81
N ASP A 127 3.49 -12.24 13.31
CA ASP A 127 2.13 -12.54 12.84
C ASP A 127 1.38 -13.56 13.74
N THR A 128 0.11 -13.42 14.07
CA THR A 128 -0.52 -12.21 14.57
C THR A 128 -0.63 -12.32 16.09
N PRO A 129 -0.79 -11.20 16.82
CA PRO A 129 -0.86 -11.23 18.27
C PRO A 129 -2.24 -11.69 18.74
N VAL A 130 -2.29 -12.51 19.79
CA VAL A 130 -3.52 -12.94 20.48
C VAL A 130 -3.26 -12.87 21.98
N ASP A 131 -4.03 -12.07 22.71
CA ASP A 131 -4.05 -11.99 24.18
C ASP A 131 -2.66 -11.90 24.88
N MET A 132 -1.66 -11.32 24.21
CA MET A 132 -0.32 -11.19 24.79
C MET A 132 -0.23 -10.06 25.82
N SER A 133 0.25 -10.38 27.02
CA SER A 133 0.52 -9.45 28.11
C SER A 133 1.78 -8.62 27.85
N LYS A 134 2.00 -7.57 28.67
CA LYS A 134 3.24 -6.78 28.58
C LYS A 134 4.48 -7.60 28.94
N GLU A 135 4.31 -8.57 29.83
CA GLU A 135 5.33 -9.51 30.25
C GLU A 135 5.72 -10.44 29.09
N ASP A 136 4.75 -10.94 28.33
CA ASP A 136 5.01 -11.74 27.12
C ASP A 136 5.81 -10.96 26.09
N LEU A 137 5.44 -9.69 25.86
CA LEU A 137 6.17 -8.80 24.97
C LEU A 137 7.62 -8.60 25.42
N ALA A 138 7.84 -8.43 26.72
CA ALA A 138 9.19 -8.30 27.27
C ALA A 138 10.02 -9.57 27.07
N GLU A 139 9.43 -10.75 27.25
CA GLU A 139 10.09 -12.04 27.02
C GLU A 139 10.45 -12.23 25.53
N LEU A 140 9.50 -11.96 24.61
CA LEU A 140 9.72 -12.10 23.17
C LEU A 140 10.79 -11.14 22.63
N THR A 141 10.91 -9.95 23.22
CA THR A 141 11.84 -8.91 22.76
C THR A 141 13.17 -8.89 23.52
N ALA A 142 13.34 -9.72 24.56
CA ALA A 142 14.53 -9.74 25.41
C ALA A 142 15.86 -9.93 24.64
N ALA A 143 15.81 -10.59 23.48
CA ALA A 143 16.98 -10.84 22.64
C ALA A 143 17.29 -9.72 21.63
N PHE A 144 16.42 -8.73 21.45
CA PHE A 144 16.60 -7.66 20.46
C PHE A 144 17.89 -6.85 20.64
N PRO A 145 18.33 -6.52 21.88
CA PRO A 145 19.58 -5.78 22.08
C PRO A 145 20.83 -6.50 21.55
N THR A 146 20.76 -7.81 21.29
CA THR A 146 21.87 -8.58 20.72
C THR A 146 22.07 -8.35 19.22
N LEU A 147 21.11 -7.71 18.55
CA LEU A 147 21.11 -7.51 17.11
C LEU A 147 20.77 -6.04 16.77
N PRO A 148 21.71 -5.10 16.99
CA PRO A 148 21.48 -3.70 16.70
C PRO A 148 21.18 -3.51 15.21
N GLY A 149 20.08 -2.82 14.92
CA GLY A 149 19.57 -2.61 13.56
C GLY A 149 18.58 -3.66 13.05
N LEU A 150 18.11 -4.57 13.92
CA LEU A 150 16.95 -5.41 13.65
C LEU A 150 15.72 -4.55 13.38
N ILE A 151 15.04 -4.78 12.26
CA ILE A 151 13.76 -4.18 11.90
C ILE A 151 12.63 -5.10 12.34
N VAL A 152 11.58 -4.56 12.95
CA VAL A 152 10.38 -5.32 13.32
C VAL A 152 9.09 -4.64 12.85
N ASN A 153 8.11 -5.43 12.46
CA ASN A 153 6.78 -4.91 12.07
C ASN A 153 5.85 -4.67 13.27
N ASN A 154 4.75 -3.97 13.00
CA ASN A 154 3.71 -3.60 13.96
C ASN A 154 2.83 -4.77 14.46
N ARG A 155 3.08 -6.00 14.01
CA ARG A 155 2.24 -7.18 14.32
C ARG A 155 2.62 -7.90 15.60
N LEU A 156 3.59 -7.39 16.35
CA LEU A 156 3.78 -7.85 17.73
C LEU A 156 2.60 -7.39 18.62
N GLY A 157 1.92 -6.29 18.27
CA GLY A 157 0.68 -5.86 18.91
C GLY A 157 0.84 -5.26 20.30
N ASN A 158 -0.31 -4.93 20.92
CA ASN A 158 -0.44 -4.42 22.29
C ASN A 158 0.54 -3.27 22.66
N GLY A 159 0.74 -2.33 21.73
CA GLY A 159 1.61 -1.17 21.92
C GLY A 159 3.11 -1.47 21.92
N ALA A 160 3.52 -2.66 21.49
CA ALA A 160 4.94 -3.00 21.30
C ALA A 160 5.60 -2.07 20.28
N HIS A 161 6.93 -1.88 20.42
CA HIS A 161 7.74 -1.15 19.45
C HIS A 161 7.65 -1.79 18.06
N ALA A 162 7.58 -0.93 17.04
CA ALA A 162 7.56 -1.31 15.64
C ALA A 162 8.33 -0.27 14.81
N ASP A 163 9.12 -0.75 13.87
CA ASP A 163 9.84 0.09 12.91
C ASP A 163 9.01 0.32 11.64
N ILE A 164 8.17 -0.66 11.26
CA ILE A 164 7.36 -0.60 10.03
C ILE A 164 5.89 -0.98 10.25
N GLU A 165 5.02 -0.33 9.49
CA GLU A 165 3.61 -0.72 9.31
C GLU A 165 3.47 -1.76 8.18
N THR A 166 2.52 -2.69 8.28
CA THR A 166 2.34 -3.76 7.27
C THR A 166 0.93 -3.82 6.65
N PRO A 167 0.57 -2.92 5.72
CA PRO A 167 -0.65 -3.08 4.93
C PRO A 167 -0.60 -4.40 4.13
N GLU A 168 -1.64 -5.20 4.22
CA GLU A 168 -1.67 -6.54 3.63
C GLU A 168 -2.62 -6.58 2.44
N GLN A 169 -2.15 -7.06 1.29
CA GLN A 169 -2.96 -7.24 0.07
C GLN A 169 -3.58 -5.95 -0.51
N PHE A 170 -3.25 -4.76 0.02
CA PHE A 170 -3.64 -3.47 -0.56
C PHE A 170 -2.50 -2.43 -0.45
N ILE A 171 -2.49 -1.45 -1.35
CA ILE A 171 -1.55 -0.32 -1.31
C ILE A 171 -2.28 0.88 -0.72
N PRO A 172 -1.81 1.49 0.39
CA PRO A 172 -2.39 2.72 0.91
C PRO A 172 -2.48 3.79 -0.18
N ALA A 173 -3.61 4.50 -0.26
CA ALA A 173 -3.86 5.41 -1.37
C ALA A 173 -2.86 6.59 -1.43
N THR A 174 -2.43 7.06 -0.26
CA THR A 174 -1.53 8.22 -0.08
C THR A 174 -0.21 7.87 0.63
N GLY A 175 0.06 6.57 0.84
CA GLY A 175 1.14 6.12 1.74
C GLY A 175 0.76 6.31 3.21
N ILE A 176 1.72 6.09 4.11
CA ILE A 176 1.53 6.30 5.55
C ILE A 176 2.49 7.38 6.03
N LYS A 177 1.97 8.57 6.31
CA LYS A 177 2.77 9.75 6.63
C LYS A 177 3.52 9.55 7.96
N GLY A 178 4.82 9.84 7.95
CA GLY A 178 5.66 9.82 9.16
C GLY A 178 6.00 8.42 9.69
N LYS A 179 5.68 7.37 8.92
CA LYS A 179 6.00 5.99 9.26
C LYS A 179 6.63 5.29 8.06
N ASP A 180 7.59 4.42 8.33
CA ASP A 180 8.03 3.45 7.33
C ASP A 180 6.98 2.34 7.22
N TRP A 181 6.79 1.81 6.02
CA TRP A 181 5.77 0.80 5.78
C TRP A 181 6.12 -0.13 4.63
N GLU A 182 5.61 -1.34 4.72
CA GLU A 182 5.84 -2.41 3.77
C GLU A 182 4.53 -3.09 3.41
N VAL A 183 4.22 -3.14 2.13
CA VAL A 183 3.09 -3.89 1.62
C VAL A 183 3.51 -5.32 1.34
N CYS A 184 2.91 -6.28 2.04
CA CYS A 184 3.03 -7.69 1.72
C CYS A 184 1.94 -8.11 0.74
N MET A 185 2.31 -8.77 -0.36
CA MET A 185 1.35 -9.34 -1.30
C MET A 185 1.74 -10.68 -1.90
N THR A 186 0.72 -11.45 -2.24
CA THR A 186 0.81 -12.71 -3.00
C THR A 186 0.90 -12.48 -4.51
N MET A 187 1.55 -13.40 -5.23
CA MET A 187 1.47 -13.44 -6.70
C MET A 187 0.14 -14.01 -7.21
N ASN A 188 -0.53 -14.86 -6.45
CA ASN A 188 -1.84 -15.47 -6.73
C ASN A 188 -2.81 -15.19 -5.56
N ASP A 189 -3.76 -16.08 -5.25
CA ASP A 189 -4.77 -15.86 -4.20
C ASP A 189 -4.35 -16.43 -2.83
N THR A 190 -3.17 -17.05 -2.72
CA THR A 190 -2.69 -17.74 -1.51
C THR A 190 -1.22 -17.48 -1.21
N TRP A 191 -0.85 -17.53 0.09
CA TRP A 191 0.55 -17.35 0.54
C TRP A 191 1.37 -18.64 0.32
N GLY A 192 0.92 -19.75 0.90
CA GLY A 192 1.48 -21.07 0.67
C GLY A 192 1.05 -21.66 -0.67
N TYR A 193 1.83 -22.62 -1.19
CA TYR A 193 1.51 -23.28 -2.46
C TYR A 193 0.15 -23.99 -2.40
N LYS A 194 -0.70 -23.71 -3.39
CA LYS A 194 -2.00 -24.35 -3.61
C LYS A 194 -2.08 -24.85 -5.03
N SER A 195 -2.13 -26.17 -5.21
CA SER A 195 -1.95 -26.84 -6.51
C SER A 195 -2.97 -26.45 -7.59
N PHE A 196 -4.14 -25.94 -7.19
CA PHE A 196 -5.23 -25.54 -8.08
C PHE A 196 -5.47 -24.02 -8.08
N ASP A 197 -4.62 -23.23 -7.43
CA ASP A 197 -4.64 -21.77 -7.54
C ASP A 197 -3.68 -21.33 -8.65
N HIS A 198 -4.26 -21.11 -9.83
CA HIS A 198 -3.55 -20.62 -11.01
C HIS A 198 -3.87 -19.15 -11.32
N ASN A 199 -4.51 -18.44 -10.40
CA ASN A 199 -4.93 -17.05 -10.60
C ASN A 199 -3.77 -16.07 -10.36
N TYR A 200 -2.68 -16.23 -11.12
CA TYR A 200 -1.50 -15.40 -10.98
C TYR A 200 -1.74 -13.99 -11.53
N LYS A 201 -1.43 -12.98 -10.71
CA LYS A 201 -1.31 -11.59 -11.13
C LYS A 201 -0.32 -11.49 -12.30
N SER A 202 -0.63 -10.63 -13.27
CA SER A 202 0.25 -10.39 -14.41
C SER A 202 1.52 -9.65 -13.99
N SER A 203 2.61 -9.82 -14.76
CA SER A 203 3.88 -9.10 -14.53
C SER A 203 3.68 -7.58 -14.51
N ASN A 204 2.79 -7.06 -15.37
CA ASN A 204 2.45 -5.64 -15.41
C ASN A 204 1.83 -5.19 -14.08
N SER A 205 0.89 -5.95 -13.52
CA SER A 205 0.27 -5.62 -12.24
C SER A 205 1.30 -5.61 -11.11
N LEU A 206 2.19 -6.60 -11.06
CA LEU A 206 3.25 -6.68 -10.05
C LEU A 206 4.26 -5.52 -10.16
N LEU A 207 4.66 -5.14 -11.38
CA LEU A 207 5.54 -3.99 -11.61
C LEU A 207 4.85 -2.66 -11.31
N HIS A 208 3.58 -2.49 -11.67
CA HIS A 208 2.80 -1.31 -11.32
C HIS A 208 2.63 -1.18 -9.80
N ASN A 209 2.44 -2.28 -9.08
CA ASN A 209 2.42 -2.29 -7.62
C ASN A 209 3.75 -1.81 -7.04
N LEU A 210 4.88 -2.35 -7.51
CA LEU A 210 6.23 -1.92 -7.08
C LEU A 210 6.42 -0.42 -7.27
N ILE A 211 6.04 0.10 -8.44
CA ILE A 211 6.18 1.53 -8.79
C ILE A 211 5.23 2.40 -7.95
N ASP A 212 3.98 1.97 -7.74
CA ASP A 212 3.00 2.68 -6.93
C ASP A 212 3.45 2.78 -5.47
N ILE A 213 3.92 1.66 -4.90
CA ILE A 213 4.43 1.59 -3.54
C ILE A 213 5.66 2.49 -3.36
N ALA A 214 6.65 2.40 -4.26
CA ALA A 214 7.84 3.25 -4.21
C ALA A 214 7.49 4.75 -4.33
N SER A 215 6.52 5.10 -5.17
CA SER A 215 6.05 6.48 -5.32
C SER A 215 5.37 7.06 -4.08
N LYS A 216 4.96 6.21 -3.15
CA LYS A 216 4.32 6.57 -1.88
C LYS A 216 5.26 6.37 -0.68
N GLY A 217 6.52 6.01 -0.94
CA GLY A 217 7.57 5.86 0.08
C GLY A 217 7.54 4.54 0.85
N GLY A 218 6.88 3.49 0.33
CA GLY A 218 6.85 2.18 0.97
C GLY A 218 7.77 1.14 0.32
N ASN A 219 7.85 -0.02 0.96
CA ASN A 219 8.49 -1.23 0.45
C ASN A 219 7.47 -2.26 -0.05
N TYR A 220 7.87 -3.10 -1.01
CA TYR A 220 7.04 -4.17 -1.56
C TYR A 220 7.61 -5.56 -1.24
N LEU A 221 6.97 -6.27 -0.31
CA LEU A 221 7.30 -7.65 0.03
C LEU A 221 6.42 -8.61 -0.79
N LEU A 222 6.98 -9.04 -1.92
CA LEU A 222 6.30 -9.94 -2.86
C LEU A 222 6.56 -11.41 -2.53
N ASN A 223 5.51 -12.14 -2.18
CA ASN A 223 5.56 -13.55 -1.80
C ASN A 223 5.75 -14.49 -2.99
N ILE A 224 6.58 -15.52 -2.80
CA ILE A 224 6.59 -16.76 -3.57
C ILE A 224 6.19 -17.92 -2.68
N GLY A 225 5.57 -18.94 -3.26
CA GLY A 225 5.12 -20.14 -2.54
C GLY A 225 5.71 -21.40 -3.18
N PRO A 226 6.91 -21.85 -2.76
CA PRO A 226 7.47 -23.11 -3.20
C PRO A 226 6.53 -24.29 -2.92
N ASP A 227 6.55 -25.29 -3.80
CA ASP A 227 5.75 -26.50 -3.65
C ASP A 227 6.28 -27.42 -2.53
N ALA A 228 5.61 -28.55 -2.30
CA ALA A 228 6.00 -29.51 -1.27
C ALA A 228 7.37 -30.19 -1.52
N ASN A 229 7.92 -30.08 -2.73
CA ASN A 229 9.26 -30.56 -3.09
C ASN A 229 10.34 -29.48 -2.91
N GLY A 230 9.95 -28.24 -2.62
CA GLY A 230 10.84 -27.09 -2.48
C GLY A 230 11.08 -26.32 -3.79
N VAL A 231 10.29 -26.60 -4.84
CA VAL A 231 10.44 -25.98 -6.16
C VAL A 231 9.56 -24.74 -6.25
N VAL A 232 10.12 -23.62 -6.70
CA VAL A 232 9.34 -22.41 -7.01
C VAL A 232 8.47 -22.67 -8.24
N PRO A 233 7.14 -22.49 -8.18
CA PRO A 233 6.27 -22.71 -9.33
C PRO A 233 6.70 -21.89 -10.54
N GLN A 234 6.70 -22.52 -11.72
CA GLN A 234 7.16 -21.92 -12.97
C GLN A 234 6.50 -20.56 -13.30
N PRO A 235 5.18 -20.34 -13.08
CA PRO A 235 4.59 -19.02 -13.28
C PRO A 235 5.21 -17.93 -12.39
N GLN A 236 5.59 -18.24 -11.15
CA GLN A 236 6.25 -17.28 -10.27
C GLN A 236 7.68 -16.96 -10.75
N VAL A 237 8.41 -17.96 -11.26
CA VAL A 237 9.73 -17.78 -11.89
C VAL A 237 9.62 -16.83 -13.09
N GLU A 238 8.64 -17.03 -13.96
CA GLU A 238 8.40 -16.16 -15.12
C GLU A 238 8.13 -14.71 -14.71
N ARG A 239 7.28 -14.48 -13.70
CA ARG A 239 7.03 -13.13 -13.18
C ARG A 239 8.29 -12.46 -12.63
N LEU A 240 9.13 -13.20 -11.88
CA LEU A 240 10.40 -12.69 -11.38
C LEU A 240 11.38 -12.36 -12.52
N GLN A 241 11.42 -13.17 -13.58
CA GLN A 241 12.23 -12.90 -14.76
C GLN A 241 11.73 -11.67 -15.52
N ASP A 242 10.43 -11.45 -15.61
CA ASP A 242 9.85 -10.26 -16.24
C ASP A 242 10.19 -8.99 -15.45
N ILE A 243 10.05 -9.05 -14.11
CA ILE A 243 10.47 -7.97 -13.21
C ILE A 243 11.98 -7.69 -13.37
N SER A 244 12.80 -8.74 -13.44
CA SER A 244 14.25 -8.66 -13.66
C SER A 244 14.61 -7.85 -14.91
N ARG A 245 13.95 -8.13 -16.04
CA ARG A 245 14.20 -7.43 -17.31
C ARG A 245 13.90 -5.93 -17.20
N TRP A 246 12.79 -5.56 -16.55
CA TRP A 246 12.46 -4.14 -16.36
C TRP A 246 13.41 -3.46 -15.36
N MET A 247 13.70 -4.11 -14.23
CA MET A 247 14.58 -3.58 -13.18
C MET A 247 16.02 -3.35 -13.67
N LYS A 248 16.54 -4.18 -14.59
CA LYS A 248 17.88 -4.02 -15.16
C LYS A 248 18.08 -2.64 -15.80
N ALA A 249 17.07 -2.11 -16.47
CA ALA A 249 17.13 -0.82 -17.14
C ALA A 249 16.63 0.35 -16.28
N ASN A 250 15.71 0.08 -15.35
CA ASN A 250 14.92 1.13 -14.70
C ASN A 250 15.11 1.23 -13.18
N SER A 251 15.88 0.34 -12.55
CA SER A 251 16.00 0.28 -11.07
C SER A 251 16.41 1.57 -10.37
N ALA A 252 17.05 2.52 -11.07
CA ALA A 252 17.35 3.84 -10.52
C ALA A 252 16.11 4.66 -10.14
N SER A 253 14.94 4.38 -10.72
CA SER A 253 13.66 5.00 -10.32
C SER A 253 12.98 4.32 -9.14
N ILE A 254 13.57 3.27 -8.57
CA ILE A 254 13.04 2.53 -7.41
C ILE A 254 14.01 2.60 -6.24
N TYR A 255 15.29 2.27 -6.45
CA TYR A 255 16.22 2.12 -5.34
C TYR A 255 16.69 3.45 -4.76
N ALA A 256 16.54 3.57 -3.43
CA ALA A 256 16.91 4.75 -2.65
C ALA A 256 16.24 6.03 -3.18
N THR A 257 15.02 5.88 -3.71
CA THR A 257 14.14 7.01 -4.00
C THR A 257 13.27 7.32 -2.79
N SER A 258 12.83 8.56 -2.66
CA SER A 258 11.74 8.96 -1.79
C SER A 258 10.42 9.02 -2.54
N ALA A 259 9.32 9.19 -1.78
CA ALA A 259 7.99 9.41 -2.31
C ALA A 259 7.92 10.59 -3.30
N SER A 260 6.89 10.54 -4.16
CA SER A 260 6.54 11.56 -5.13
C SER A 260 6.38 12.92 -4.45
N PRO A 261 6.97 14.01 -4.99
CA PRO A 261 6.67 15.37 -4.55
C PRO A 261 5.32 15.87 -5.07
N PHE A 262 4.63 15.09 -5.92
CA PHE A 262 3.30 15.39 -6.45
C PHE A 262 2.24 14.58 -5.71
N SER A 263 1.18 15.24 -5.22
CA SER A 263 -0.03 14.55 -4.75
C SER A 263 -0.90 14.04 -5.91
N LYS A 264 -0.78 14.63 -7.12
CA LYS A 264 -1.47 14.20 -8.34
C LYS A 264 -0.61 14.44 -9.57
N LEU A 265 -0.63 13.48 -10.50
CA LEU A 265 0.01 13.59 -11.81
C LEU A 265 -1.06 13.73 -12.91
N PRO A 266 -0.80 14.53 -13.97
CA PRO A 266 -1.76 14.74 -15.06
C PRO A 266 -1.75 13.61 -16.12
N PHE A 267 -1.12 12.48 -15.82
CA PHE A 267 -0.99 11.34 -16.72
C PHE A 267 -1.07 10.02 -15.95
N ASN A 268 -1.32 8.92 -16.66
CA ASN A 268 -1.34 7.59 -16.07
C ASN A 268 0.10 7.10 -15.78
N GLY A 269 0.55 7.28 -14.54
CA GLY A 269 1.88 6.92 -14.10
C GLY A 269 2.15 7.32 -12.66
N ARG A 270 3.42 7.28 -12.27
CA ARG A 270 3.91 7.61 -10.93
C ARG A 270 5.23 8.34 -10.97
N ALA A 271 5.56 9.03 -9.88
CA ALA A 271 6.85 9.72 -9.75
C ALA A 271 7.60 9.27 -8.49
N THR A 272 8.92 9.20 -8.60
CA THR A 272 9.83 8.97 -7.47
C THR A 272 10.97 9.98 -7.54
N LEU A 273 11.62 10.26 -6.41
CA LEU A 273 12.65 11.28 -6.32
C LEU A 273 13.95 10.71 -5.75
N LYS A 274 15.09 11.04 -6.34
CA LYS A 274 16.41 10.74 -5.77
C LYS A 274 17.32 11.95 -5.85
N GLY A 275 17.58 12.59 -4.71
CA GLY A 275 18.27 13.89 -4.70
C GLY A 275 17.53 14.90 -5.59
N ASN A 276 18.21 15.40 -6.62
CA ASN A 276 17.63 16.36 -7.58
C ASN A 276 17.18 15.68 -8.89
N THR A 277 16.99 14.37 -8.91
CA THR A 277 16.50 13.63 -10.08
C THR A 277 15.09 13.15 -9.82
N LEU A 278 14.13 13.68 -10.59
CA LEU A 278 12.74 13.26 -10.58
C LEU A 278 12.54 12.19 -11.66
N TYR A 279 12.10 11.01 -11.27
CA TYR A 279 11.77 9.93 -12.20
C TYR A 279 10.28 9.88 -12.43
N LEU A 280 9.85 9.97 -13.69
CA LEU A 280 8.47 9.79 -14.11
C LEU A 280 8.33 8.39 -14.72
N ASN A 281 7.62 7.51 -14.03
CA ASN A 281 7.27 6.16 -14.48
C ASN A 281 5.93 6.25 -15.22
N VAL A 282 5.96 6.28 -16.55
CA VAL A 282 4.79 6.47 -17.41
C VAL A 282 4.23 5.11 -17.82
N PHE A 283 2.99 4.79 -17.42
CA PHE A 283 2.36 3.50 -17.73
C PHE A 283 1.70 3.50 -19.11
N GLU A 284 1.22 4.66 -19.55
CA GLU A 284 0.60 4.84 -20.85
C GLU A 284 1.02 6.18 -21.45
N TRP A 285 1.55 6.14 -22.67
CA TRP A 285 2.08 7.34 -23.33
C TRP A 285 1.01 8.06 -24.15
N PRO A 286 0.80 9.36 -23.91
CA PRO A 286 0.00 10.17 -24.81
C PRO A 286 0.66 10.28 -26.19
N LYS A 287 -0.16 10.52 -27.22
CA LYS A 287 0.30 10.61 -28.62
C LYS A 287 1.34 11.73 -28.81
N ASP A 288 1.10 12.88 -28.18
CA ASP A 288 1.84 14.14 -28.42
C ASP A 288 2.91 14.44 -27.35
N GLY A 289 3.34 13.43 -26.59
CA GLY A 289 4.28 13.58 -25.49
C GLY A 289 3.61 13.71 -24.12
N LEU A 290 4.42 13.91 -23.08
CA LEU A 290 3.96 13.92 -21.70
C LEU A 290 3.83 15.35 -21.18
N THR A 291 2.66 15.69 -20.63
CA THR A 291 2.45 16.95 -19.92
C THR A 291 2.77 16.77 -18.44
N LEU A 292 3.53 17.71 -17.86
CA LEU A 292 3.75 17.79 -16.42
C LEU A 292 3.46 19.23 -15.94
N VAL A 293 2.54 19.37 -14.99
CA VAL A 293 2.12 20.65 -14.43
C VAL A 293 2.62 20.83 -13.01
N GLY A 294 2.85 22.07 -12.60
CA GLY A 294 3.13 22.43 -11.22
C GLY A 294 4.60 22.32 -10.77
N LEU A 295 5.50 21.77 -11.58
CA LEU A 295 6.93 21.75 -11.26
C LEU A 295 7.56 23.15 -11.46
N GLN A 296 7.91 23.82 -10.36
CA GLN A 296 8.52 25.14 -10.39
C GLN A 296 10.03 25.08 -10.58
N THR A 297 10.69 24.08 -9.98
CA THR A 297 12.14 23.90 -10.10
C THR A 297 12.55 23.67 -11.55
N PRO A 298 13.44 24.50 -12.12
CA PRO A 298 13.86 24.35 -13.51
C PRO A 298 14.50 22.98 -13.80
N VAL A 299 14.15 22.42 -14.96
CA VAL A 299 14.70 21.16 -15.49
C VAL A 299 15.93 21.45 -16.33
N ARG A 300 17.08 20.84 -15.98
CA ARG A 300 18.34 20.92 -16.76
C ARG A 300 18.35 19.98 -17.96
N GLY A 301 17.63 18.87 -17.87
CA GLY A 301 17.52 17.91 -18.96
C GLY A 301 16.62 16.74 -18.63
N ALA A 302 16.13 16.08 -19.69
CA ALA A 302 15.34 14.87 -19.61
C ALA A 302 15.99 13.75 -20.40
N ARG A 303 15.88 12.52 -19.89
CA ARG A 303 16.27 11.31 -20.62
C ARG A 303 15.30 10.17 -20.38
N ALA A 304 15.02 9.38 -21.42
CA ALA A 304 14.48 8.04 -21.24
C ALA A 304 15.56 7.18 -20.56
N LEU A 305 15.25 6.66 -19.37
CA LEU A 305 16.25 6.04 -18.48
C LEU A 305 16.88 4.80 -19.14
N ALA A 306 16.06 3.92 -19.70
CA ALA A 306 16.50 2.65 -20.28
C ALA A 306 17.40 2.82 -21.51
N SER A 307 17.06 3.74 -22.42
CA SER A 307 17.80 3.94 -23.68
C SER A 307 18.86 5.03 -23.59
N GLY A 308 18.83 5.86 -22.55
CA GLY A 308 19.66 7.05 -22.44
C GLY A 308 19.29 8.18 -23.41
N GLN A 309 18.24 8.02 -24.23
CA GLN A 309 17.80 9.02 -25.20
C GLN A 309 17.53 10.35 -24.49
N LYS A 310 18.21 11.41 -24.93
CA LYS A 310 17.89 12.79 -24.51
C LYS A 310 16.54 13.18 -25.11
N LEU A 311 15.68 13.74 -24.27
CA LEU A 311 14.34 14.20 -24.65
C LEU A 311 14.29 15.72 -24.58
N GLU A 312 13.56 16.32 -25.52
CA GLU A 312 13.24 17.73 -25.45
C GLU A 312 12.22 18.00 -24.34
N VAL A 313 12.40 19.13 -23.64
CA VAL A 313 11.45 19.63 -22.63
C VAL A 313 11.14 21.07 -22.97
N LEU A 314 9.90 21.33 -23.37
CA LEU A 314 9.40 22.67 -23.61
C LEU A 314 8.63 23.16 -22.38
N LYS A 315 8.87 24.40 -21.96
CA LYS A 315 8.12 25.05 -20.90
C LYS A 315 7.19 26.10 -21.51
N ALA A 316 5.89 25.90 -21.34
CA ALA A 316 4.88 26.87 -21.72
C ALA A 316 4.89 28.09 -20.78
N THR A 317 4.24 29.18 -21.19
CA THR A 317 4.18 30.45 -20.45
C THR A 317 3.51 30.33 -19.08
N ASP A 318 2.56 29.40 -18.94
CA ASP A 318 1.89 29.05 -17.69
C ASP A 318 2.74 28.15 -16.77
N GLY A 319 3.96 27.79 -17.21
CA GLY A 319 4.88 26.93 -16.50
C GLY A 319 4.70 25.43 -16.78
N THR A 320 3.71 25.03 -17.58
CA THR A 320 3.48 23.64 -17.96
C THR A 320 4.67 23.09 -18.76
N LEU A 321 5.17 21.92 -18.39
CA LEU A 321 6.22 21.22 -19.12
C LEU A 321 5.61 20.23 -20.11
N ARG A 322 6.12 20.25 -21.34
CA ARG A 322 5.85 19.24 -22.37
C ARG A 322 7.14 18.48 -22.65
N ILE A 323 7.12 17.18 -22.39
CA ILE A 323 8.25 16.28 -22.55
C ILE A 323 8.01 15.43 -23.80
N GLU A 324 8.99 15.40 -24.69
CA GLU A 324 8.94 14.62 -25.92
C GLU A 324 8.71 13.12 -25.64
N LYS A 325 7.92 12.49 -26.51
CA LYS A 325 7.74 11.04 -26.50
C LYS A 325 9.04 10.33 -26.91
N PRO A 326 9.56 9.36 -26.11
CA PRO A 326 10.75 8.62 -26.48
C PRO A 326 10.49 7.69 -27.67
N LYS A 327 11.55 7.37 -28.41
CA LYS A 327 11.49 6.48 -29.58
C LYS A 327 11.15 5.04 -29.20
N GLN A 328 11.59 4.62 -28.02
CA GLN A 328 11.30 3.31 -27.45
C GLN A 328 10.43 3.50 -26.21
N ILE A 329 9.30 2.80 -26.21
CA ILE A 329 8.36 2.77 -25.09
C ILE A 329 8.32 1.35 -24.55
N ASP A 330 8.47 1.24 -23.25
CA ASP A 330 8.24 0.00 -22.52
C ASP A 330 6.74 -0.16 -22.26
N ALA A 331 6.21 -1.35 -22.56
CA ALA A 331 4.78 -1.66 -22.45
C ALA A 331 4.26 -1.74 -21.00
N VAL A 332 5.16 -1.86 -20.02
CA VAL A 332 4.82 -1.84 -18.59
C VAL A 332 4.97 -0.44 -18.04
N SER A 333 6.18 0.13 -18.15
CA SER A 333 6.44 1.50 -17.73
C SER A 333 7.70 2.03 -18.36
N THR A 334 7.58 3.16 -19.06
CA THR A 334 8.76 3.89 -19.54
C THR A 334 9.16 4.92 -18.51
N VAL A 335 10.42 4.88 -18.10
CA VAL A 335 10.93 5.80 -17.09
C VAL A 335 11.64 6.98 -17.74
N ILE A 336 11.20 8.19 -17.40
CA ILE A 336 11.87 9.44 -17.75
C ILE A 336 12.59 9.98 -16.53
N SER A 337 13.89 10.23 -16.63
CA SER A 337 14.66 10.95 -15.63
C SER A 337 14.70 12.43 -15.98
N LEU A 338 14.23 13.28 -15.07
CA LEU A 338 14.34 14.74 -15.14
C LEU A 338 15.40 15.21 -14.15
N GLN A 339 16.49 15.77 -14.67
CA GLN A 339 17.51 16.37 -13.83
C GLN A 339 17.08 17.79 -13.46
N LEU A 340 16.81 18.01 -12.17
CA LEU A 340 16.42 19.32 -11.66
C LEU A 340 17.65 20.16 -11.30
N THR A 341 17.47 21.48 -11.32
CA THR A 341 18.50 22.45 -10.89
C THR A 341 18.75 22.45 -9.37
N GLY A 342 17.81 21.93 -8.59
CA GLY A 342 17.84 21.83 -7.14
C GLY A 342 16.73 20.90 -6.64
N ALA A 343 16.40 20.98 -5.34
CA ALA A 343 15.28 20.22 -4.77
C ALA A 343 13.95 20.56 -5.49
N PRO A 344 13.03 19.59 -5.62
CA PRO A 344 11.76 19.83 -6.30
C PRO A 344 10.86 20.76 -5.48
N VAL A 345 10.43 21.85 -6.10
CA VAL A 345 9.35 22.71 -5.64
C VAL A 345 8.17 22.44 -6.55
N VAL A 346 7.13 21.82 -6.00
CA VAL A 346 5.91 21.47 -6.71
C VAL A 346 4.77 22.31 -6.15
N VAL A 347 4.13 23.08 -7.02
CA VAL A 347 2.91 23.84 -6.74
C VAL A 347 1.85 23.26 -7.66
N ILE A 348 1.04 22.35 -7.14
CA ILE A 348 -0.05 21.76 -7.92
C ILE A 348 -1.10 22.85 -8.12
N PRO A 349 -1.48 23.17 -9.37
CA PRO A 349 -2.55 24.11 -9.62
C PRO A 349 -3.80 23.65 -8.89
N GLU A 350 -4.48 24.57 -8.22
CA GLU A 350 -5.75 24.27 -7.59
C GLU A 350 -6.74 23.77 -8.66
N THR A 351 -7.35 22.61 -8.43
CA THR A 351 -8.39 22.10 -9.34
C THR A 351 -9.63 22.95 -9.15
N ILE A 352 -9.99 23.71 -10.19
CA ILE A 352 -11.22 24.51 -10.21
C ILE A 352 -12.19 23.81 -11.17
N ILE A 353 -13.27 23.27 -10.62
CA ILE A 353 -14.26 22.52 -11.38
C ILE A 353 -15.20 23.50 -12.08
N ALA A 354 -15.22 23.42 -13.41
CA ALA A 354 -16.13 24.15 -14.28
C ALA A 354 -17.38 23.29 -14.57
N PRO A 355 -18.52 23.92 -14.93
CA PRO A 355 -19.70 23.18 -15.34
C PRO A 355 -19.42 22.39 -16.63
N LEU A 356 -20.08 21.24 -16.75
CA LEU A 356 -20.19 20.50 -17.98
C LEU A 356 -21.04 21.27 -19.01
N THR A 357 -21.09 20.78 -20.25
CA THR A 357 -21.81 21.43 -21.35
C THR A 357 -23.32 21.58 -21.09
N ASP A 358 -23.88 20.76 -20.21
CA ASP A 358 -25.29 20.81 -19.76
C ASP A 358 -25.50 21.67 -18.50
N GLY A 359 -24.45 22.34 -18.01
CA GLY A 359 -24.48 23.19 -16.81
C GLY A 359 -24.27 22.43 -15.50
N THR A 360 -24.18 21.10 -15.51
CA THR A 360 -23.99 20.30 -14.28
C THR A 360 -22.55 20.34 -13.78
N TYR A 361 -22.34 20.11 -12.48
CA TYR A 361 -20.99 19.96 -11.91
C TYR A 361 -20.81 18.56 -11.33
N ALA A 362 -19.73 17.88 -11.72
CA ALA A 362 -19.34 16.59 -11.16
C ALA A 362 -18.20 16.78 -10.15
N LEU A 363 -18.52 16.78 -8.86
CA LEU A 363 -17.56 16.91 -7.75
C LEU A 363 -17.15 15.53 -7.28
N LYS A 364 -16.11 14.95 -7.89
CA LYS A 364 -15.69 13.57 -7.64
C LYS A 364 -14.77 13.46 -6.41
N ALA A 365 -14.81 12.32 -5.72
CA ALA A 365 -13.92 11.99 -4.60
C ALA A 365 -12.44 12.31 -4.87
N VAL A 366 -11.97 12.00 -6.09
CA VAL A 366 -10.57 12.16 -6.52
C VAL A 366 -10.12 13.60 -6.74
N ASP A 367 -11.08 14.52 -6.82
CA ASP A 367 -10.84 15.95 -7.02
C ASP A 367 -11.06 16.74 -5.72
N ALA A 368 -11.41 16.04 -4.63
CA ALA A 368 -11.63 16.65 -3.34
C ALA A 368 -10.30 17.05 -2.67
N LYS A 369 -10.25 18.26 -2.13
CA LYS A 369 -9.32 18.60 -1.07
C LYS A 369 -9.86 18.06 0.25
N ILE A 370 -9.07 17.29 0.96
CA ILE A 370 -9.42 16.73 2.26
C ILE A 370 -8.75 17.57 3.35
N ASP A 371 -9.56 18.09 4.26
CA ASP A 371 -9.10 18.66 5.52
C ASP A 371 -9.33 17.63 6.63
N GLY A 372 -8.29 17.28 7.38
CA GLY A 372 -8.32 16.19 8.36
C GLY A 372 -7.28 15.11 8.08
N GLU A 373 -7.20 14.11 8.97
CA GLU A 373 -6.21 13.02 8.88
C GLU A 373 -6.82 11.61 8.76
N GLY A 374 -8.12 11.43 9.05
CA GLY A 374 -8.79 10.13 8.96
C GLY A 374 -9.43 9.87 7.59
N LEU A 375 -10.05 10.89 6.99
CA LEU A 375 -10.67 10.81 5.67
C LEU A 375 -9.62 10.65 4.56
N GLN A 376 -9.85 9.74 3.62
CA GLN A 376 -8.95 9.51 2.49
C GLN A 376 -9.68 9.02 1.25
N VAL A 377 -9.08 9.26 0.08
CA VAL A 377 -9.55 8.64 -1.17
C VAL A 377 -9.15 7.17 -1.17
N GLU A 378 -10.08 6.26 -1.41
CA GLU A 378 -9.84 4.82 -1.51
C GLU A 378 -10.54 4.21 -2.73
N GLY A 379 -10.25 2.93 -3.01
CA GLY A 379 -10.85 2.18 -4.11
C GLY A 379 -10.09 2.26 -5.45
N PRO A 380 -10.44 1.41 -6.42
CA PRO A 380 -9.79 1.36 -7.74
C PRO A 380 -10.16 2.60 -8.57
N GLN A 381 -9.31 3.02 -9.52
CA GLN A 381 -9.43 4.27 -10.29
C GLN A 381 -10.84 4.60 -10.83
N LYS A 382 -11.62 3.61 -11.26
CA LYS A 382 -12.99 3.83 -11.80
C LYS A 382 -14.07 4.01 -10.73
N ASN A 383 -13.83 3.55 -9.50
CA ASN A 383 -14.82 3.49 -8.42
C ASN A 383 -14.28 4.12 -7.12
N GLN A 384 -13.43 5.14 -7.24
CA GLN A 384 -12.83 5.78 -6.08
C GLN A 384 -13.87 6.50 -5.24
N ASN A 385 -13.73 6.45 -3.93
CA ASN A 385 -14.59 7.13 -2.97
C ASN A 385 -13.76 7.75 -1.86
N LEU A 386 -14.35 8.64 -1.09
CA LEU A 386 -13.83 9.17 0.16
C LEU A 386 -14.30 8.25 1.29
N GLY A 387 -13.38 7.49 1.87
CA GLY A 387 -13.66 6.51 2.93
C GLY A 387 -12.82 6.75 4.17
N TYR A 388 -12.90 5.82 5.14
CA TYR A 388 -12.30 5.95 6.48
C TYR A 388 -12.72 7.22 7.24
N TRP A 389 -13.89 7.78 6.90
CA TRP A 389 -14.42 8.99 7.50
C TRP A 389 -14.90 8.74 8.94
N THR A 390 -13.96 8.63 9.87
CA THR A 390 -14.19 8.24 11.27
C THR A 390 -14.10 9.42 12.24
N ASN A 391 -13.54 10.54 11.80
CA ASN A 391 -13.47 11.79 12.54
C ASN A 391 -14.47 12.81 11.97
N ALA A 392 -15.33 13.36 12.82
CA ALA A 392 -16.34 14.34 12.42
C ALA A 392 -15.74 15.70 12.00
N ASN A 393 -14.51 16.00 12.40
CA ASN A 393 -13.82 17.23 12.00
C ASN A 393 -13.22 17.15 10.58
N ASP A 394 -13.09 15.94 10.04
CA ASP A 394 -12.61 15.74 8.69
C ASP A 394 -13.71 16.13 7.70
N ALA A 395 -13.33 16.70 6.56
CA ALA A 395 -14.27 17.02 5.49
C ALA A 395 -13.61 17.10 4.12
N PRO A 396 -14.31 16.65 3.07
CA PRO A 396 -13.94 16.94 1.70
C PRO A 396 -14.47 18.30 1.25
N SER A 397 -13.73 18.94 0.36
CA SER A 397 -14.13 20.18 -0.30
C SER A 397 -13.69 20.23 -1.75
N TRP A 398 -14.43 20.98 -2.55
CA TRP A 398 -14.15 21.20 -3.97
C TRP A 398 -14.24 22.68 -4.28
N LYS A 399 -13.29 23.16 -5.08
CA LYS A 399 -13.37 24.50 -5.64
C LYS A 399 -14.09 24.45 -6.98
N VAL A 400 -15.11 25.26 -7.15
CA VAL A 400 -15.90 25.38 -8.38
C VAL A 400 -15.81 26.80 -8.93
N THR A 401 -16.06 26.95 -10.23
CA THR A 401 -16.26 28.25 -10.86
C THR A 401 -17.63 28.33 -11.51
N VAL A 402 -18.38 29.36 -11.18
CA VAL A 402 -19.67 29.69 -11.79
C VAL A 402 -19.46 30.74 -12.86
N PRO A 403 -19.88 30.50 -14.12
CA PRO A 403 -19.75 31.47 -15.20
C PRO A 403 -20.40 32.83 -14.88
N GLN A 404 -19.92 33.89 -15.53
CA GLN A 404 -20.53 35.23 -15.43
C GLN A 404 -22.01 35.18 -15.87
N GLY A 405 -22.89 35.82 -15.11
CA GLY A 405 -24.34 35.76 -15.35
C GLY A 405 -25.15 36.01 -14.07
N THR A 406 -26.35 35.43 -13.99
CA THR A 406 -27.16 35.42 -12.76
C THR A 406 -26.72 34.29 -11.83
N ALA A 407 -27.02 34.44 -10.53
CA ALA A 407 -26.86 33.36 -9.56
C ALA A 407 -27.53 32.07 -10.08
N GLN A 408 -26.89 30.94 -9.87
CA GLN A 408 -27.40 29.63 -10.26
C GLN A 408 -27.82 28.85 -9.02
N SER A 409 -28.99 28.23 -9.12
CA SER A 409 -29.54 27.35 -8.09
C SER A 409 -29.40 25.91 -8.53
N PHE A 410 -29.04 25.02 -7.60
CA PHE A 410 -28.77 23.63 -7.88
C PHE A 410 -29.52 22.71 -6.93
N LYS A 411 -30.09 21.63 -7.48
CA LYS A 411 -30.36 20.41 -6.73
C LYS A 411 -29.06 19.65 -6.60
N VAL A 412 -28.71 19.26 -5.38
CA VAL A 412 -27.48 18.50 -5.14
C VAL A 412 -27.82 17.04 -4.94
N GLN A 413 -27.19 16.19 -5.73
CA GLN A 413 -27.22 14.75 -5.57
C GLN A 413 -25.91 14.26 -4.95
N MET A 414 -25.99 13.30 -4.05
CA MET A 414 -24.85 12.69 -3.37
C MET A 414 -24.88 11.19 -3.59
N GLU A 415 -23.77 10.64 -4.10
CA GLU A 415 -23.60 9.20 -4.26
C GLU A 415 -22.73 8.66 -3.11
N TYR A 416 -23.32 7.86 -2.23
CA TYR A 416 -22.62 7.33 -1.05
C TYR A 416 -23.03 5.89 -0.71
N ALA A 417 -22.21 5.23 0.10
CA ALA A 417 -22.50 3.95 0.74
C ALA A 417 -22.33 4.07 2.26
N CYS A 418 -23.15 3.36 3.03
CA CYS A 418 -23.08 3.33 4.49
C CYS A 418 -23.51 1.94 4.99
N GLU A 419 -22.62 1.28 5.70
CA GLU A 419 -22.89 -0.03 6.31
C GLU A 419 -23.92 0.08 7.44
N ALA A 420 -24.76 -0.95 7.56
CA ALA A 420 -25.74 -1.04 8.64
C ALA A 420 -25.07 -0.91 10.03
N GLY A 421 -25.66 -0.10 10.91
CA GLY A 421 -25.11 0.25 12.22
C GLY A 421 -24.31 1.55 12.25
N ASN A 422 -24.10 2.21 11.11
CA ASN A 422 -23.43 3.51 11.00
C ASN A 422 -24.35 4.65 10.51
N GLU A 423 -25.63 4.37 10.26
CA GLU A 423 -26.60 5.39 9.87
C GLU A 423 -26.85 6.45 10.96
N GLY A 424 -27.39 7.61 10.56
CA GLY A 424 -27.83 8.67 11.47
C GLY A 424 -26.88 9.86 11.59
N SER A 425 -25.68 9.79 11.00
CA SER A 425 -24.80 10.96 10.89
C SER A 425 -25.49 12.04 10.04
N SER A 426 -25.34 13.31 10.42
CA SER A 426 -25.91 14.43 9.67
C SER A 426 -24.83 15.31 9.08
N ILE A 427 -25.06 15.77 7.84
CA ILE A 427 -24.13 16.61 7.10
C ILE A 427 -24.83 17.87 6.57
N VAL A 428 -24.05 18.93 6.40
CA VAL A 428 -24.46 20.15 5.71
C VAL A 428 -23.43 20.49 4.64
N LEU A 429 -23.88 21.06 3.52
CA LEU A 429 -22.99 21.72 2.58
C LEU A 429 -22.66 23.12 3.08
N GLN A 430 -21.39 23.48 3.02
CA GLN A 430 -20.92 24.84 3.26
C GLN A 430 -20.43 25.43 1.95
N VAL A 431 -20.76 26.68 1.69
CA VAL A 431 -20.21 27.50 0.60
C VAL A 431 -19.34 28.57 1.23
N ASP A 432 -18.05 28.56 0.88
CA ASP A 432 -17.05 29.51 1.39
C ASP A 432 -17.02 29.58 2.93
N GLY A 433 -17.24 28.44 3.59
CA GLY A 433 -17.23 28.30 5.05
C GLY A 433 -18.56 28.62 5.73
N VAL A 434 -19.61 29.00 4.98
CA VAL A 434 -20.95 29.29 5.52
C VAL A 434 -21.91 28.16 5.18
N ASP A 435 -22.69 27.70 6.16
CA ASP A 435 -23.72 26.67 5.95
C ASP A 435 -24.73 27.14 4.89
N SER A 436 -24.95 26.32 3.85
CA SER A 436 -25.87 26.64 2.76
C SER A 436 -27.31 26.19 3.02
N ASN A 437 -27.58 25.62 4.20
CA ASN A 437 -28.81 24.90 4.56
C ASN A 437 -29.14 23.69 3.68
N VAL A 438 -28.25 23.29 2.77
CA VAL A 438 -28.40 22.03 2.01
C VAL A 438 -27.84 20.92 2.87
N SER A 439 -28.64 19.92 3.21
CA SER A 439 -28.28 18.94 4.24
C SER A 439 -28.81 17.54 3.95
N ALA A 440 -28.31 16.56 4.67
CA ALA A 440 -28.83 15.20 4.65
C ALA A 440 -28.57 14.49 5.98
N THR A 441 -29.43 13.53 6.31
CA THR A 441 -29.13 12.50 7.32
C THR A 441 -28.78 11.20 6.59
N ILE A 442 -27.60 10.66 6.91
CA ILE A 442 -27.06 9.48 6.25
C ILE A 442 -27.86 8.25 6.65
N SER A 443 -28.40 7.55 5.67
CA SER A 443 -29.14 6.30 5.85
C SER A 443 -28.26 5.11 5.43
N LYS A 444 -28.50 3.94 6.01
CA LYS A 444 -27.80 2.72 5.59
C LYS A 444 -28.13 2.38 4.13
N THR A 445 -27.14 1.87 3.41
CA THR A 445 -27.30 1.43 2.02
C THR A 445 -27.13 -0.08 1.86
N GLY A 446 -26.52 -0.74 2.84
CA GLY A 446 -26.28 -2.19 2.91
C GLY A 446 -24.92 -2.43 3.55
N SER A 447 -23.87 -2.29 2.76
CA SER A 447 -22.46 -2.34 3.12
C SER A 447 -21.72 -1.07 2.66
N TRP A 448 -20.42 -0.96 2.99
CA TRP A 448 -19.52 0.09 2.48
C TRP A 448 -19.31 0.08 0.95
N GLY A 449 -19.79 -0.95 0.26
CA GLY A 449 -19.74 -1.09 -1.19
C GLY A 449 -21.08 -0.83 -1.91
N ASP A 450 -22.19 -0.72 -1.19
CA ASP A 450 -23.52 -0.62 -1.78
C ASP A 450 -23.91 0.84 -2.00
N TYR A 451 -23.44 1.44 -3.09
CA TYR A 451 -23.67 2.87 -3.36
C TYR A 451 -25.10 3.17 -3.78
N ARG A 452 -25.62 4.30 -3.30
CA ARG A 452 -26.89 4.88 -3.72
C ARG A 452 -26.73 6.37 -3.96
N THR A 453 -27.49 6.89 -4.91
CA THR A 453 -27.60 8.33 -5.15
C THR A 453 -28.84 8.85 -4.46
N VAL A 454 -28.68 9.88 -3.63
CA VAL A 454 -29.78 10.60 -2.96
C VAL A 454 -29.74 12.07 -3.33
N THR A 455 -30.90 12.73 -3.32
CA THR A 455 -30.96 14.20 -3.42
C THR A 455 -30.92 14.77 -2.00
N LEU A 456 -30.05 15.76 -1.75
CA LEU A 456 -30.01 16.44 -0.46
C LEU A 456 -31.22 17.37 -0.29
N ASP A 457 -31.58 17.61 0.97
CA ASP A 457 -32.64 18.55 1.32
C ASP A 457 -32.16 19.99 1.13
N GLY A 458 -32.91 20.78 0.37
CA GLY A 458 -32.62 22.18 0.08
C GLY A 458 -32.13 22.44 -1.35
N THR A 459 -31.83 23.71 -1.63
CA THR A 459 -31.31 24.18 -2.92
C THR A 459 -30.03 24.95 -2.68
N LEU A 460 -28.96 24.57 -3.39
CA LEU A 460 -27.67 25.23 -3.30
C LEU A 460 -27.67 26.44 -4.25
N ALA A 461 -27.52 27.65 -3.74
CA ALA A 461 -27.36 28.85 -4.55
C ALA A 461 -25.89 29.26 -4.62
N LEU A 462 -25.37 29.47 -5.83
CA LEU A 462 -24.01 29.98 -6.05
C LEU A 462 -24.07 31.25 -6.90
N MET A 463 -23.33 32.26 -6.47
CA MET A 463 -23.14 33.49 -7.23
C MET A 463 -22.13 33.28 -8.36
N PRO A 464 -22.07 34.16 -9.37
CA PRO A 464 -20.96 34.16 -10.32
C PRO A 464 -19.63 34.35 -9.61
N GLY A 465 -18.63 33.52 -9.94
CA GLY A 465 -17.32 33.55 -9.28
C GLY A 465 -16.81 32.18 -8.88
N GLN A 466 -15.74 32.15 -8.10
CA GLN A 466 -15.18 30.92 -7.56
C GLN A 466 -15.68 30.69 -6.15
N HIS A 467 -16.07 29.45 -5.85
CA HIS A 467 -16.61 29.06 -4.56
C HIS A 467 -15.99 27.75 -4.08
N VAL A 468 -15.88 27.57 -2.77
CA VAL A 468 -15.51 26.30 -2.15
C VAL A 468 -16.76 25.65 -1.57
N ILE A 469 -17.09 24.46 -2.08
CA ILE A 469 -18.17 23.63 -1.57
C ILE A 469 -17.56 22.57 -0.66
N ARG A 470 -17.95 22.56 0.62
CA ARG A 470 -17.45 21.61 1.63
C ARG A 470 -18.62 20.78 2.18
N VAL A 471 -18.39 19.47 2.39
CA VAL A 471 -19.35 18.61 3.10
C VAL A 471 -18.94 18.55 4.56
N ALA A 472 -19.61 19.29 5.43
CA ALA A 472 -19.31 19.35 6.86
C ALA A 472 -20.20 18.39 7.65
N VAL A 473 -19.61 17.61 8.56
CA VAL A 473 -20.36 16.74 9.48
C VAL A 473 -20.86 17.58 10.66
N LYS A 474 -22.17 17.55 10.91
CA LYS A 474 -22.79 18.22 12.07
C LYS A 474 -22.89 17.29 13.26
N ASN A 475 -23.21 16.03 13.01
CA ASN A 475 -23.25 14.98 14.03
C ASN A 475 -22.77 13.66 13.43
N LYS A 476 -21.98 12.91 14.19
CA LYS A 476 -21.51 11.57 13.82
C LYS A 476 -22.18 10.55 14.73
N ALA A 477 -22.99 9.66 14.16
CA ALA A 477 -23.78 8.70 14.90
C ALA A 477 -23.08 7.33 15.10
N GLY A 478 -22.31 6.89 14.10
CA GLY A 478 -21.64 5.59 14.09
C GLY A 478 -20.13 5.66 14.19
N ASN A 479 -19.46 4.54 13.88
CA ASN A 479 -18.00 4.48 13.77
C ASN A 479 -17.50 5.24 12.54
N GLY A 480 -18.22 5.16 11.41
CA GLY A 480 -17.97 5.93 10.20
C GLY A 480 -19.12 6.90 9.87
N VAL A 481 -18.85 7.89 9.02
CA VAL A 481 -19.86 8.80 8.47
C VAL A 481 -20.52 8.17 7.23
N MET A 482 -19.74 7.93 6.17
CA MET A 482 -20.13 7.27 4.92
C MET A 482 -18.89 7.03 4.04
N ASN A 483 -19.02 6.19 3.01
CA ASN A 483 -18.13 6.19 1.84
C ASN A 483 -18.75 7.07 0.75
N LEU A 484 -18.11 8.18 0.37
CA LEU A 484 -18.68 9.19 -0.53
C LEU A 484 -17.98 9.18 -1.90
N ARG A 485 -18.70 8.87 -2.99
CA ARG A 485 -18.16 8.96 -4.36
C ARG A 485 -18.10 10.38 -4.90
N GLY A 486 -19.00 11.24 -4.43
CA GLY A 486 -19.01 12.65 -4.80
C GLY A 486 -20.38 13.30 -4.77
N LEU A 487 -20.43 14.53 -5.27
CA LEU A 487 -21.64 15.31 -5.45
C LEU A 487 -21.87 15.61 -6.93
N ASN A 488 -23.13 15.67 -7.34
CA ASN A 488 -23.56 16.16 -8.65
C ASN A 488 -24.49 17.35 -8.45
N LEU A 489 -24.12 18.52 -8.98
CA LEU A 489 -24.94 19.72 -8.91
C LEU A 489 -25.73 19.84 -10.21
N GLN A 490 -27.05 19.74 -10.11
CA GLN A 490 -27.96 19.85 -11.23
C GLN A 490 -28.62 21.23 -11.23
N PRO A 491 -28.43 22.07 -12.26
CA PRO A 491 -29.10 23.34 -12.37
C PRO A 491 -30.62 23.18 -12.24
N THR A 492 -31.24 24.04 -11.44
CA THR A 492 -32.69 24.17 -11.41
C THR A 492 -33.14 25.24 -12.40
N ALA A 493 -34.26 25.01 -13.07
CA ALA A 493 -34.88 25.96 -13.98
C ALA A 493 -35.30 27.26 -13.29
#